data_AF-A0A3C0RWB4-F1
#
_entry.id   AF-A0A3C0RWB4-F1
#
_cell.length_a   1.000
_cell.length_b   1.000
_cell.length_c   1.000
_cell.angle_alpha   90.00
_cell.angle_beta   90.00
_cell.angle_gamma   90.00
#
_symmetry.space_group_name_H-M   'P 1'
#
loop_
_entity.id
_entity.type
_entity.pdbx_description
1 polymer ?
#
loop_
_entity_poly.entity_id
_entity_poly.type
_entity_poly.pdbx_seq_one_letter_code
_entity_poly.pdbx_strand_id
1 'polypeptide(L)' 'MYDYISHDDIALGIEEYAKEKHIDLILSFHKKQGLLASLFKTSISKKIAWNGAANLLVIPMDRS' A
#
# COMPACT_ATOMS: atom_id res chain seq x y z
N MET A 1 -0.23 19.90 -0.09
CA MET A 1 1.13 19.34 -0.12
C MET A 1 0.99 17.86 -0.43
N TYR A 2 1.78 17.34 -1.37
CA TYR A 2 1.81 15.92 -1.70
C TYR A 2 3.28 15.49 -1.75
N ASP A 3 3.55 14.27 -1.31
CA ASP A 3 4.87 13.66 -1.37
C ASP A 3 4.86 12.54 -2.40
N TYR A 4 6.00 12.32 -3.05
CA TYR A 4 6.17 11.24 -4.03
C TYR A 4 7.32 10.34 -3.62
N ILE A 5 7.08 9.03 -3.62
CA ILE A 5 8.08 8.02 -3.30
C ILE A 5 8.47 7.34 -4.62
N SER A 6 9.76 7.40 -4.94
CA SER A 6 10.35 6.65 -6.07
C SER A 6 11.30 5.61 -5.49
N HIS A 7 10.93 4.34 -5.58
CA HIS A 7 11.71 3.23 -5.04
C HIS A 7 11.57 2.00 -5.94
N ASP A 8 12.66 1.25 -6.15
CA ASP A 8 12.68 0.06 -7.02
C ASP A 8 11.74 -1.04 -6.50
N ASP A 9 11.65 -1.18 -5.17
CA ASP A 9 10.62 -1.95 -4.47
C ASP A 9 9.61 -1.01 -3.81
N ILE A 10 8.46 -0.81 -4.44
CA ILE A 10 7.40 0.08 -3.94
C ILE A 10 6.93 -0.31 -2.54
N ALA A 11 6.91 -1.60 -2.20
CA ALA A 11 6.46 -2.04 -0.88
C ALA A 11 7.43 -1.60 0.22
N LEU A 12 8.74 -1.73 -0.04
CA LEU A 12 9.77 -1.26 0.87
C LEU A 12 9.77 0.27 0.98
N GLY A 13 9.62 0.97 -0.14
CA GLY A 13 9.57 2.44 -0.14
C GLY A 13 8.38 3.00 0.66
N ILE A 14 7.20 2.35 0.58
CA ILE A 14 6.04 2.72 1.41
C ILE A 14 6.33 2.46 2.89
N GLU A 15 6.99 1.35 3.22
CA GLU A 15 7.32 0.98 4.60
C GLU A 15 8.30 1.97 5.25
N GLU A 16 9.40 2.28 4.55
CA GLU A 16 10.41 3.22 5.04
C GLU A 16 9.82 4.63 5.21
N TYR A 17 9.02 5.07 4.25
CA TYR A 17 8.34 6.35 4.33
C TYR A 17 7.38 6.42 5.51
N ALA A 18 6.61 5.35 5.75
CA ALA A 18 5.71 5.28 6.89
C ALA A 18 6.46 5.34 8.23
N LYS A 19 7.62 4.66 8.33
CA LYS A 19 8.48 4.72 9.53
C LYS A 19 9.07 6.11 9.73
N GLU A 20 9.62 6.73 8.69
CA GLU A 20 10.25 8.06 8.77
C GLU A 20 9.24 9.14 9.19
N LYS A 21 8.01 9.06 8.66
CA LYS A 21 6.95 10.04 8.92
C LYS A 21 6.05 9.69 10.09
N HIS A 22 6.32 8.60 10.82
CA HIS A 22 5.48 8.08 11.91
C HIS A 22 4.01 7.93 11.51
N ILE A 23 3.76 7.29 10.36
CA ILE A 23 2.41 7.07 9.84
C ILE A 23 1.82 5.82 10.48
N ASP A 24 0.72 5.99 11.22
CA ASP A 24 0.03 4.88 11.91
C ASP A 24 -0.99 4.14 11.01
N LEU A 25 -1.42 4.77 9.90
CA LEU A 25 -2.46 4.27 9.00
C LEU A 25 -2.15 4.57 7.53
N ILE A 26 -2.16 3.52 6.71
CA ILE A 26 -2.06 3.60 5.26
C ILE A 26 -3.43 3.27 4.65
N LEU A 27 -3.95 4.18 3.82
CA LEU A 27 -5.18 3.97 3.05
C LEU A 27 -4.83 3.59 1.61
N SER A 28 -5.33 2.44 1.14
CA SER A 28 -5.14 2.00 -0.25
C SER A 28 -6.48 1.88 -0.97
N PHE A 29 -6.57 2.50 -2.15
CA PHE A 29 -7.75 2.43 -3.02
C PHE A 29 -7.52 1.46 -4.17
N HIS A 30 -8.37 0.45 -4.28
CA HIS A 30 -8.24 -0.55 -5.33
C HIS A 30 -9.14 -0.22 -6.53
N LYS A 31 -8.58 0.43 -7.56
CA LYS A 31 -9.20 0.47 -8.91
C LYS A 31 -9.08 -0.93 -9.53
N LYS A 32 -10.20 -1.62 -9.81
CA LYS A 32 -10.21 -2.96 -10.45
C LYS A 32 -9.41 -2.90 -11.77
N GLN A 33 -8.25 -3.56 -11.82
CA GLN A 33 -7.51 -3.88 -13.05
C GLN A 33 -7.10 -5.35 -12.97
N GLY A 34 -7.93 -6.26 -13.51
CA GLY A 34 -7.54 -7.66 -13.80
C GLY A 34 -7.26 -8.62 -12.63
N LEU A 35 -7.43 -9.91 -12.90
CA LEU A 35 -7.27 -11.03 -11.96
C LEU A 35 -5.82 -11.19 -11.43
N LEU A 36 -4.82 -10.75 -12.19
CA LEU A 36 -3.41 -10.85 -11.80
C LEU A 36 -2.99 -9.70 -10.86
N ALA A 37 -3.53 -8.49 -11.04
CA ALA A 37 -3.19 -7.37 -10.14
C ALA A 37 -3.80 -7.53 -8.74
N SER A 38 -4.88 -8.30 -8.58
CA SER A 38 -5.40 -8.64 -7.24
C SER A 38 -4.42 -9.53 -6.47
N LEU A 39 -3.70 -10.44 -7.15
CA LEU A 39 -2.67 -11.28 -6.53
C LEU A 39 -1.43 -10.48 -6.11
N PHE A 40 -0.93 -9.58 -6.95
CA PHE A 40 0.20 -8.70 -6.61
C PHE A 40 -0.14 -7.71 -5.48
N LYS A 41 -1.37 -7.18 -5.47
CA LYS A 41 -1.89 -6.37 -4.36
C LYS A 41 -1.97 -7.15 -3.07
N THR A 42 -2.42 -8.40 -3.11
CA THR A 42 -2.45 -9.27 -1.93
C THR A 42 -1.02 -9.48 -1.40
N SER A 43 -0.03 -9.66 -2.28
CA SER A 43 1.38 -9.82 -1.87
C SER A 43 1.96 -8.56 -1.19
N ILE A 44 1.74 -7.37 -1.76
CA ILE A 44 2.22 -6.10 -1.20
C ILE A 44 1.49 -5.76 0.10
N SER A 45 0.16 -5.83 0.10
CA SER A 45 -0.65 -5.58 1.30
C SER A 45 -0.29 -6.57 2.42
N LYS A 46 -0.01 -7.83 2.08
CA LYS A 46 0.41 -8.87 3.03
C LYS A 46 1.83 -8.60 3.57
N LYS A 47 2.77 -8.15 2.73
CA LYS A 47 4.11 -7.71 3.20
C LYS A 47 4.03 -6.55 4.17
N ILE A 48 3.23 -5.53 3.86
CA ILE A 48 3.04 -4.35 4.73
C ILE A 48 2.39 -4.74 6.07
N ALA A 49 1.33 -5.55 6.03
CA ALA A 49 0.69 -6.05 7.24
C ALA A 49 1.59 -6.97 8.08
N TRP A 50 2.50 -7.72 7.43
CA TRP A 50 3.43 -8.64 8.10
C TRP A 50 4.64 -7.94 8.72
N ASN A 51 5.16 -6.88 8.09
CA ASN A 51 6.31 -6.11 8.59
C ASN A 51 5.94 -5.05 9.66
N GLY A 52 4.65 -4.83 9.93
CA GLY A 52 4.19 -4.14 11.15
C GLY A 52 4.50 -2.64 11.23
N ALA A 53 4.84 -1.97 10.12
CA ALA A 53 5.18 -0.55 10.13
C ALA A 53 3.98 0.39 10.26
N ALA A 54 2.80 -0.02 9.78
CA ALA A 54 1.56 0.76 9.86
C ALA A 54 0.34 -0.14 9.62
N ASN A 55 -0.83 0.24 10.15
CA ASN A 55 -2.08 -0.44 9.84
C ASN A 55 -2.49 -0.15 8.40
N LEU A 56 -2.87 -1.17 7.62
CA LEU A 56 -3.30 -1.02 6.23
C LEU A 56 -4.81 -1.21 6.10
N LEU A 57 -5.53 -0.18 5.68
CA LEU A 57 -6.95 -0.24 5.35
C LEU A 57 -7.14 -0.17 3.83
N VAL A 58 -7.74 -1.22 3.28
CA VAL A 58 -8.02 -1.32 1.84
C VAL A 58 -9.48 -0.96 1.59
N ILE A 59 -9.71 0.07 0.79
CA ILE A 59 -11.04 0.50 0.38
C ILE A 59 -11.29 -0.01 -1.05
N PRO A 60 -12.21 -0.96 -1.26
CA PRO A 60 -12.61 -1.36 -2.59
C PRO A 60 -13.36 -0.21 -3.25
N MET A 61 -12.94 0.20 -4.45
CA MET A 61 -13.71 1.14 -5.26
C MET A 61 -14.48 0.35 -6.32
N ASP A 62 -15.79 0.24 -6.13
CA ASP A 62 -16.70 -0.16 -7.21
C ASP A 62 -16.90 1.01 -8.17
N ARG A 63 -16.97 0.70 -9.47
CA ARG A 63 -17.39 1.68 -10.47
C ARG A 63 -18.91 1.79 -10.37
N SER A 64 -19.39 2.94 -9.90
CA SER A 64 -20.74 3.43 -10.19
C SER A 64 -20.88 3.72 -11.67
#